data_AF-A0A918X1Z9-F1
#
_entry.id   AF-A0A918X1Z9-F1
#
_cell.length_a   1.000
_cell.length_b   1.000
_cell.length_c   1.000
_cell.angle_alpha   90.00
_cell.angle_beta   90.00
_cell.angle_gamma   90.00
#
_symmetry.space_group_name_H-M   'P 1'
#
loop_
_entity.id
_entity.type
_entity.pdbx_description
1 polymer ?
#
loop_
_entity_poly.entity_id
_entity_poly.type
_entity_poly.pdbx_seq_one_letter_code
_entity_poly.pdbx_strand_id
1 'polypeptide(L)' 'MGVRHVAGEDFVLGPGEEPYDLVFAFRVGALDGRHPELGRRVLERLVRATAPTARLFVDGGAPLRELPLRQG' A
#
# COMPACT_ATOMS: atom_id res chain seq x y z
N MET A 1 -16.27 -13.60 -0.12
CA MET A 1 -15.41 -12.40 -0.14
C MET A 1 -15.05 -12.07 1.30
N GLY A 2 -13.77 -12.11 1.67
CA GLY A 2 -13.31 -11.90 3.04
C GLY A 2 -12.48 -10.62 3.15
N VAL A 3 -12.43 -10.04 4.35
CA VAL A 3 -11.54 -8.92 4.67
C VAL A 3 -10.53 -9.38 5.72
N ARG A 4 -9.28 -8.89 5.61
CA ARG A 4 -8.21 -9.15 6.58
C ARG A 4 -7.91 -7.84 7.31
N HIS A 5 -7.96 -7.87 8.64
CA HIS A 5 -7.53 -6.74 9.47
C HIS A 5 -6.11 -7.00 9.96
N VAL A 6 -5.18 -6.13 9.57
CA VAL A 6 -3.76 -6.20 9.94
C VAL A 6 -3.16 -4.79 9.83
N ALA A 7 -2.10 -4.52 10.59
CA ALA A 7 -1.32 -3.30 10.41
C ALA A 7 -0.66 -3.29 9.01
N GLY A 8 -0.63 -2.13 8.34
CA GLY A 8 -0.14 -2.03 6.97
C GLY A 8 1.33 -2.43 6.84
N GLU A 9 2.14 -2.13 7.85
CA GLU A 9 3.56 -2.49 7.95
C GLU A 9 3.82 -3.97 8.26
N ASP A 10 2.79 -4.72 8.63
CA ASP A 10 2.86 -6.15 8.93
C ASP A 10 2.16 -7.02 7.87
N PHE A 11 1.51 -6.39 6.89
CA PHE A 11 0.83 -7.13 5.82
C PHE A 11 1.81 -8.00 5.03
N VAL A 12 1.46 -9.27 4.89
CA VAL A 12 2.13 -10.24 4.03
C VAL A 12 1.08 -11.08 3.31
N LEU A 13 1.38 -11.42 2.05
CA LEU A 13 0.63 -12.42 1.30
C LEU A 13 0.78 -13.78 1.99
N GLY A 14 -0.33 -14.49 2.11
CA GLY A 14 -0.36 -15.88 2.51
C GLY A 14 0.19 -16.79 1.40
N PRO A 15 0.48 -18.06 1.72
CA PRO A 15 0.93 -19.03 0.74
C PRO A 15 -0.08 -19.18 -0.41
N GLY A 16 0.36 -18.93 -1.64
CA GLY A 16 -0.48 -19.02 -2.83
C GLY A 16 -1.46 -17.86 -3.04
N GLU A 17 -1.38 -16.78 -2.25
CA GLU A 17 -2.13 -15.56 -2.55
C GLU A 17 -1.48 -14.82 -3.73
N GLU A 18 -2.31 -14.47 -4.71
CA GLU A 18 -1.88 -13.66 -5.85
C GLU A 18 -1.57 -12.23 -5.42
N PRO A 19 -0.56 -11.57 -6.02
CA PRO A 19 -0.31 -10.16 -5.78
C PRO A 19 -1.47 -9.26 -6.23
N TYR A 20 -1.62 -8.12 -5.57
CA TYR A 20 -2.65 -7.15 -5.91
C TYR A 20 -2.21 -6.19 -7.02
N ASP A 21 -3.14 -5.85 -7.92
CA ASP A 21 -2.93 -4.85 -8.97
C ASP A 21 -3.25 -3.42 -8.53
N LEU A 22 -4.04 -3.26 -7.48
CA LEU A 22 -4.55 -1.96 -7.03
C LEU A 22 -4.46 -1.82 -5.52
N VAL A 23 -3.98 -0.66 -5.07
CA VAL A 23 -3.99 -0.25 -3.67
C VAL A 23 -4.65 1.11 -3.54
N PHE A 24 -5.64 1.21 -2.67
CA PHE A 24 -6.29 2.47 -2.31
C PHE A 24 -6.06 2.77 -0.83
N ALA A 25 -5.48 3.93 -0.54
CA ALA A 25 -5.19 4.39 0.81
C ALA A 25 -6.03 5.62 1.14
N PHE A 26 -7.08 5.43 1.93
CA PHE A 26 -7.96 6.52 2.37
C PHE A 26 -7.52 7.06 3.72
N ARG A 27 -7.05 8.31 3.76
CA ARG A 27 -6.67 9.01 5.00
C ARG A 27 -5.63 8.26 5.85
N VAL A 28 -4.74 7.52 5.21
CA VAL A 28 -3.68 6.72 5.86
C VAL A 28 -2.48 7.62 6.16
N GLY A 29 -2.28 7.96 7.43
CA GLY A 29 -1.20 8.88 7.88
C GLY A 29 0.22 8.47 7.45
N ALA A 30 0.45 7.17 7.30
CA ALA A 30 1.72 6.62 6.81
C ALA A 30 1.96 6.92 5.32
N LEU A 31 0.90 7.07 4.53
CA LEU A 31 0.99 7.22 3.06
C LEU A 31 0.66 8.65 2.59
N ASP A 32 0.04 9.47 3.45
CA ASP A 32 -0.24 10.89 3.15
C ASP A 32 0.86 11.87 3.63
N GLY A 33 1.94 11.34 4.24
CA GLY A 33 3.14 12.10 4.59
C GLY A 33 3.22 12.52 6.07
N ARG A 34 2.19 12.26 6.89
CA ARG A 34 2.20 12.60 8.32
C ARG A 34 3.14 11.72 9.16
N HIS A 35 3.46 10.51 8.70
CA HIS A 35 4.35 9.56 9.40
C HIS A 35 5.35 8.90 8.43
N PRO A 36 6.47 9.57 8.08
CA PRO A 36 7.36 9.12 7.01
C PRO A 36 8.10 7.80 7.31
N GLU A 37 8.51 7.56 8.56
CA GLU A 37 9.24 6.34 8.98
C GLU A 37 8.33 5.12 8.91
N LEU A 38 7.06 5.29 9.31
CA LEU A 38 6.03 4.27 9.19
C LEU A 38 5.67 4.06 7.71
N GLY A 39 5.54 5.14 6.94
CA GLY A 39 5.28 5.12 5.50
C GLY A 39 6.28 4.26 4.73
N ARG A 40 7.57 4.37 5.06
CA ARG A 40 8.61 3.53 4.43
C ARG A 40 8.36 2.04 4.65
N ARG A 41 7.99 1.63 5.86
CA ARG A 41 7.69 0.21 6.17
C ARG A 41 6.42 -0.27 5.46
N VAL A 42 5.38 0.56 5.42
CA VAL A 42 4.14 0.23 4.69
C VAL A 42 4.43 0.08 3.20
N LEU A 43 5.18 0.99 2.59
CA LEU A 43 5.54 0.91 1.17
C LEU A 43 6.35 -0.35 0.84
N GLU A 44 7.28 -0.76 1.72
CA GLU A 44 8.02 -2.03 1.56
C GLU A 44 7.09 -3.25 1.55
N ARG A 45 6.05 -3.26 2.39
CA ARG A 45 5.04 -4.32 2.38
C ARG A 45 4.19 -4.30 1.13
N LEU A 46 3.73 -3.11 0.72
CA LEU A 46 2.92 -2.96 -0.49
C LEU A 46 3.69 -3.45 -1.72
N VAL A 47 4.95 -3.04 -1.90
CA VAL A 47 5.79 -3.51 -3.01
C VAL A 47 5.86 -5.04 -3.08
N ARG A 48 5.97 -5.73 -1.95
CA ARG A 48 6.01 -7.21 -1.89
C ARG A 48 4.65 -7.86 -2.10
N ALA A 49 3.57 -7.14 -1.81
CA ALA A 49 2.20 -7.62 -1.93
C ALA A 49 1.56 -7.35 -3.28
N THR A 50 2.23 -6.59 -4.15
CA THR A 50 1.65 -6.09 -5.40
C THR A 50 2.40 -6.56 -6.64
N ALA A 51 1.66 -6.68 -7.75
CA ALA A 51 2.25 -6.93 -9.05
C ALA A 51 3.19 -5.78 -9.49
N PRO A 52 4.16 -6.02 -10.40
CA PRO A 52 5.06 -4.96 -10.90
C PRO A 52 4.33 -3.78 -11.57
N THR A 53 3.13 -4.03 -12.09
CA THR A 53 2.27 -3.03 -12.76
C THR A 53 1.25 -2.40 -11.83
N ALA A 54 1.31 -2.69 -10.53
CA ALA A 54 0.30 -2.24 -9.59
C ALA A 54 0.32 -0.72 -9.38
N ARG A 55 -0.85 -0.17 -9.07
CA ARG A 55 -1.03 1.27 -8.87
C ARG A 55 -1.48 1.56 -7.45
N LEU A 56 -0.82 2.52 -6.81
CA LEU A 56 -1.16 3.02 -5.48
C LEU A 56 -1.80 4.40 -5.59
N PHE A 57 -3.02 4.51 -5.08
CA PHE A 57 -3.75 5.76 -4.96
C PHE A 57 -3.89 6.16 -3.49
N VAL A 58 -3.56 7.43 -3.18
CA VAL A 58 -3.59 7.98 -1.83
C VAL A 58 -4.51 9.19 -1.76
N ASP A 59 -5.49 9.11 -0.88
CA ASP A 59 -6.36 10.23 -0.50
C ASP A 59 -5.71 11.01 0.66
N GLY A 60 -4.89 11.99 0.28
CA GLY A 60 -4.31 13.00 1.17
C GLY A 60 -4.78 14.43 0.87
N GLY A 61 -5.81 14.58 0.02
CA GLY A 61 -6.30 15.86 -0.50
C GLY A 61 -7.19 15.67 -1.74
N ALA A 62 -7.73 16.76 -2.27
CA ALA A 62 -8.43 16.76 -3.56
C ALA A 62 -7.54 17.43 -4.61
N PRO A 63 -7.08 16.72 -5.65
CA PRO A 63 -7.47 15.36 -6.09
C PRO A 63 -6.71 14.22 -5.40
N LEU A 64 -7.22 12.98 -5.59
CA LEU A 64 -6.53 11.73 -5.27
C LEU A 64 -5.17 11.68 -5.99
N ARG A 65 -4.11 11.28 -5.28
CA ARG A 65 -2.75 11.24 -5.82
C ARG A 65 -2.34 9.81 -6.13
N GLU A 66 -1.70 9.60 -7.28
CA GLU A 66 -1.02 8.35 -7.58
C GLU A 66 0.43 8.42 -7.09
N LEU A 67 0.86 7.41 -6.33
CA LEU A 67 2.24 7.27 -5.88
C LEU A 67 2.89 6.06 -6.56
N PRO A 68 4.16 6.15 -6.97
CA PRO A 68 4.85 5.04 -7.60
C PRO A 68 5.14 3.94 -6.58
N LEU A 69 4.80 2.70 -6.93
CA LEU A 69 5.30 1.49 -6.29
C LEU A 69 6.55 1.04 -7.04
N ARG A 70 7.73 1.48 -6.60
CA ARG A 70 8.99 1.07 -7.24
C ARG A 70 9.41 -0.30 -6.68
N GLN A 71 9.47 -1.30 -7.55
CA GLN A 71 10.24 -2.51 -7.29
C GLN A 71 11.68 -2.19 -7.72
N GLY A 72 12.64 -2.37 -6.80
CA GLY A 72 14.06 -2.15 -7.09
C GLY A 72 14.61 -3.15 -8.09
#